data_AF-A0A954ULH7-F1
#
_entry.id   AF-A0A954ULH7-F1
#
_cell.length_a   1.000
_cell.length_b   1.000
_cell.length_c   1.000
_cell.angle_alpha   90.00
_cell.angle_beta   90.00
_cell.angle_gamma   90.00
#
_symmetry.space_group_name_H-M   'P 1'
#
loop_
_entity.id
_entity.type
_entity.pdbx_description
1 polymer ?
#
loop_
_entity_poly.entity_id
_entity_poly.type
_entity_poly.pdbx_seq_one_letter_code
_entity_poly.pdbx_strand_id
1 'polypeptide(L)'
;MMGWQIVERRIGKAGGIKRRTARQREWDRKYGNWAVGYLIDGEFVTQDEAIETVYYRSYEEHFRKHPRDLTELIHIAKSLRNPHAEATTGVDLQVPAILEFLRRNGLRLQGSEVVDIGTWDGQCSHPIGVRLSPLTIQCAIKPKMTLESFWQEKKCLAVYVDGEGNEPR
;
A
#
# COMPACT_ATOMS: atom_id res chain seq x y z
N MET A 1 -2.89 21.11 -20.62
CA MET A 1 -3.78 20.38 -19.70
C MET A 1 -2.96 20.07 -18.47
N MET A 2 -3.38 20.52 -17.28
CA MET A 2 -2.65 20.25 -16.03
C MET A 2 -3.09 18.90 -15.48
N GLY A 3 -2.15 18.03 -15.12
CA GLY A 3 -2.48 16.76 -14.48
C GLY A 3 -1.40 15.70 -14.54
N TRP A 4 -1.68 14.57 -13.89
CA TRP A 4 -0.80 13.39 -13.89
C TRP A 4 -0.86 12.67 -15.23
N GLN A 5 0.30 12.53 -15.88
CA GLN A 5 0.48 11.70 -17.06
C GLN A 5 1.27 10.45 -16.71
N ILE A 6 0.69 9.27 -16.99
CA ILE A 6 1.39 7.99 -16.76
C ILE A 6 2.48 7.82 -17.82
N VAL A 7 3.72 7.63 -17.37
CA VAL A 7 4.90 7.45 -18.23
C VAL A 7 5.44 6.03 -18.21
N GLU A 8 5.15 5.25 -17.17
CA GLU A 8 5.54 3.84 -17.08
C GLU A 8 4.48 3.05 -16.32
N ARG A 9 4.10 1.88 -16.85
CA ARG A 9 3.12 0.97 -16.23
C ARG A 9 3.81 -0.30 -15.75
N ARG A 10 3.26 -0.92 -14.70
CA ARG A 10 3.77 -2.20 -14.15
C ARG A 10 5.27 -2.10 -13.82
N ILE A 11 5.65 -1.03 -13.13
CA ILE A 11 7.05 -0.76 -12.75
C ILE A 11 7.66 -1.82 -11.81
N GLY A 12 6.83 -2.79 -11.39
CA GLY A 12 7.20 -3.97 -10.64
C GLY A 12 7.64 -3.67 -9.22
N LYS A 13 8.31 -4.66 -8.62
CA LYS A 13 8.95 -4.50 -7.31
C LYS A 13 10.12 -3.52 -7.41
N ALA A 14 10.27 -2.68 -6.39
CA ALA A 14 11.39 -1.72 -6.31
C ALA A 14 12.77 -2.40 -6.30
N GLY A 15 12.85 -3.66 -5.85
CA GLY A 15 14.11 -4.36 -5.61
C GLY A 15 14.82 -3.85 -4.35
N GLY A 16 16.07 -4.26 -4.15
CA GLY A 16 16.87 -3.83 -2.99
C GLY A 16 17.19 -2.33 -3.01
N ILE A 17 17.63 -1.80 -1.86
CA ILE A 17 17.90 -0.37 -1.61
C ILE A 17 18.70 0.27 -2.76
N LYS A 18 19.81 -0.35 -3.17
CA LYS A 18 20.67 0.17 -4.25
C LYS A 18 19.91 0.39 -5.57
N ARG A 19 19.09 -0.57 -5.99
CA ARG A 19 18.34 -0.50 -7.27
C ARG A 19 17.25 0.55 -7.20
N ARG A 20 16.57 0.66 -6.06
CA ARG A 20 15.54 1.68 -5.83
C ARG A 20 16.12 3.09 -5.81
N THR A 21 17.21 3.32 -5.07
CA THR A 21 17.88 4.63 -5.05
C THR A 21 18.38 5.03 -6.43
N ALA A 22 18.91 4.08 -7.22
CA ALA A 22 19.30 4.34 -8.60
C ALA A 22 18.09 4.75 -9.47
N ARG A 23 16.96 4.02 -9.37
CA ARG A 23 15.72 4.36 -10.08
C ARG A 23 15.15 5.72 -9.68
N GLN A 24 15.10 6.03 -8.39
CA GLN A 24 14.63 7.34 -7.91
C GLN A 24 15.50 8.46 -8.48
N ARG A 25 16.83 8.35 -8.41
CA ARG A 25 17.75 9.34 -9.00
C ARG A 25 17.60 9.49 -10.51
N GLU A 26 17.29 8.40 -11.21
CA GLU A 26 17.01 8.42 -12.64
C GLU A 26 15.72 9.19 -12.93
N TRP A 27 14.65 8.92 -12.18
CA TRP A 27 13.37 9.61 -12.31
C TRP A 27 13.46 11.09 -11.91
N ASP A 28 14.18 11.41 -10.83
CA ASP A 28 14.43 12.79 -10.40
C ASP A 28 15.11 13.58 -11.51
N ARG A 29 16.12 12.98 -12.16
CA ARG A 29 16.84 13.61 -13.28
C ARG A 29 15.97 13.77 -14.53
N LYS A 30 15.14 12.76 -14.82
CA LYS A 30 14.40 12.68 -16.08
C LYS A 30 13.09 13.48 -16.06
N TYR A 31 12.41 13.51 -14.91
CA TYR A 31 11.03 13.98 -14.83
C TYR A 31 10.83 15.13 -13.84
N GLY A 32 11.69 15.28 -12.83
CA GLY A 32 11.53 16.29 -11.78
C GLY A 32 10.33 16.03 -10.87
N ASN A 33 9.11 16.28 -11.35
CA ASN A 33 7.86 16.08 -10.62
C ASN A 33 7.20 14.75 -11.01
N TRP A 34 7.57 13.68 -10.30
CA TRP A 34 7.03 12.33 -10.52
C TRP A 34 6.43 11.75 -9.25
N ALA A 35 5.46 10.86 -9.42
CA ALA A 35 4.86 10.08 -8.35
C ALA A 35 4.65 8.62 -8.75
N VAL A 36 4.77 7.73 -7.78
CA VAL A 36 4.34 6.34 -7.92
C VAL A 36 2.91 6.24 -7.39
N GLY A 37 2.05 5.60 -8.15
CA GLY A 37 0.65 5.41 -7.81
C GLY A 37 0.07 4.20 -8.51
N TYR A 38 -1.23 4.22 -8.75
CA TYR A 38 -2.00 3.12 -9.29
C TYR A 38 -2.83 3.60 -10.47
N LEU A 39 -2.87 2.81 -11.54
CA LEU A 39 -3.84 3.01 -12.61
C LEU A 39 -5.14 2.30 -12.25
N ILE A 40 -6.16 3.08 -11.91
CA ILE A 40 -7.50 2.60 -11.54
C ILE A 40 -8.50 3.21 -12.52
N ASP A 41 -9.21 2.34 -13.25
CA ASP A 41 -10.25 2.72 -14.21
C ASP A 41 -9.85 3.82 -15.23
N GLY A 42 -8.57 3.85 -15.61
CA GLY A 42 -8.03 4.81 -16.59
C GLY A 42 -7.33 6.01 -15.96
N GLU A 43 -7.47 6.21 -14.65
CA GLU A 43 -6.96 7.36 -13.93
C GLU A 43 -5.75 7.00 -13.06
N PHE A 44 -4.86 7.97 -12.88
CA PHE A 44 -3.78 7.87 -11.92
C PHE A 44 -4.29 8.22 -10.52
N VAL A 45 -4.16 7.28 -9.60
CA VAL A 45 -4.50 7.42 -8.19
C VAL A 45 -3.22 7.40 -7.38
N THR A 46 -3.00 8.44 -6.57
CA THR A 46 -1.83 8.55 -5.70
C THR A 46 -1.85 7.49 -4.60
N GLN A 47 -0.73 7.29 -3.90
CA GLN A 47 -0.68 6.38 -2.77
C GLN A 47 -1.60 6.82 -1.62
N ASP A 48 -1.69 8.13 -1.35
CA ASP A 48 -2.54 8.68 -0.31
C ASP A 48 -4.02 8.45 -0.62
N GLU A 49 -4.45 8.70 -1.86
CA GLU A 49 -5.82 8.40 -2.30
C GLU A 49 -6.11 6.90 -2.29
N ALA A 50 -5.12 6.06 -2.62
CA ALA A 50 -5.27 4.61 -2.60
C ALA A 50 -5.49 4.07 -1.18
N ILE A 51 -4.94 4.70 -0.13
CA ILE A 51 -5.22 4.32 1.27
C ILE A 51 -6.72 4.30 1.50
N GLU A 52 -7.43 5.38 1.14
CA GLU A 52 -8.87 5.49 1.37
C GLU A 52 -9.69 4.64 0.39
N THR A 53 -9.38 4.74 -0.90
CA THR A 53 -10.23 4.17 -1.96
C THR A 53 -10.05 2.68 -2.14
N VAL A 54 -8.89 2.13 -1.76
CA VAL A 54 -8.55 0.71 -1.95
C VAL A 54 -8.27 0.02 -0.62
N TYR A 55 -7.27 0.46 0.12
CA TYR A 55 -6.77 -0.31 1.27
C TYR A 55 -7.77 -0.31 2.44
N TYR A 56 -8.24 0.87 2.86
CA TYR A 56 -9.24 1.02 3.91
C TYR A 56 -10.49 0.20 3.59
N ARG A 57 -11.04 0.33 2.37
CA ARG A 57 -12.22 -0.43 1.93
C ARG A 57 -12.00 -1.94 1.96
N SER A 58 -10.81 -2.39 1.58
CA SER A 58 -10.46 -3.80 1.59
C SER A 58 -10.40 -4.37 3.02
N TYR A 59 -9.82 -3.63 3.97
CA TYR A 59 -9.79 -4.03 5.38
C TYR A 59 -11.16 -3.91 6.05
N GLU A 60 -11.94 -2.88 5.74
CA GLU A 60 -13.32 -2.72 6.21
C GLU A 60 -14.18 -3.91 5.79
N GLU A 61 -14.10 -4.31 4.51
CA GLU A 61 -14.83 -5.47 4.01
C GLU A 61 -14.33 -6.78 4.65
N HIS A 62 -13.02 -6.94 4.84
CA HIS A 62 -12.43 -8.10 5.52
C HIS A 62 -12.96 -8.22 6.95
N PHE A 63 -12.87 -7.17 7.76
CA PHE A 63 -13.31 -7.22 9.16
C PHE A 63 -14.82 -7.44 9.30
N ARG A 64 -15.63 -6.93 8.35
CA ARG A 64 -17.07 -7.21 8.32
C ARG A 64 -17.35 -8.69 8.05
N LYS A 65 -16.59 -9.34 7.16
CA LYS A 65 -16.73 -10.78 6.84
C LYS A 65 -16.08 -11.69 7.90
N HIS A 66 -15.06 -11.19 8.58
CA HIS A 66 -14.21 -11.93 9.52
C HIS A 66 -14.12 -11.20 10.86
N PRO A 67 -15.24 -11.02 11.60
CA PRO A 67 -15.23 -10.26 12.85
C PRO A 67 -14.31 -10.89 13.92
N ARG A 68 -14.05 -12.21 13.85
CA ARG A 68 -13.10 -12.89 14.75
C ARG A 68 -11.67 -12.41 14.56
N ASP A 69 -11.26 -12.08 13.34
CA ASP A 69 -9.92 -11.55 13.06
C ASP A 69 -9.75 -10.16 13.69
N LEU A 70 -10.79 -9.31 13.62
CA LEU A 70 -10.80 -8.01 14.26
C LEU A 70 -10.71 -8.14 15.79
N THR A 71 -11.54 -9.01 16.37
CA THR A 71 -11.52 -9.28 17.80
C THR A 71 -10.15 -9.79 18.25
N GLU A 72 -9.59 -10.77 17.55
CA GLU A 72 -8.25 -11.30 17.85
C GLU A 72 -7.23 -10.16 17.81
N LEU A 73 -7.12 -9.44 16.69
CA LEU A 73 -6.18 -8.33 16.52
C LEU A 73 -6.23 -7.33 17.68
N ILE A 74 -7.44 -6.89 18.07
CA ILE A 74 -7.66 -5.94 19.16
C ILE A 74 -7.12 -6.47 20.50
N HIS A 75 -7.34 -7.74 20.81
CA HIS A 75 -6.96 -8.31 22.10
C HIS A 75 -5.47 -8.62 22.23
N ILE A 76 -4.79 -8.96 21.14
CA ILE A 76 -3.37 -9.31 21.18
C ILE A 76 -2.43 -8.13 20.91
N ALA A 77 -2.77 -7.26 19.96
CA ALA A 77 -1.85 -6.20 19.56
C ALA A 77 -1.90 -5.02 20.53
N LYS A 78 -0.72 -4.45 20.83
CA LYS A 78 -0.54 -3.06 21.32
C LYS A 78 -0.24 -2.09 20.17
N SER A 79 0.44 -2.58 19.15
CA SER A 79 0.90 -1.81 17.99
C SER A 79 1.10 -2.73 16.79
N LEU A 80 0.97 -2.17 15.59
CA LEU A 80 1.18 -2.89 14.34
C LEU A 80 2.46 -2.43 13.65
N ARG A 81 3.11 -3.33 12.92
CA ARG A 81 4.28 -3.03 12.09
C ARG A 81 4.16 -3.71 10.74
N ASN A 82 4.89 -3.20 9.76
CA ASN A 82 5.06 -3.85 8.47
C ASN A 82 6.57 -4.05 8.24
N PRO A 83 7.14 -5.18 8.70
CA PRO A 83 8.59 -5.39 8.65
C PRO A 83 9.12 -5.38 7.22
N HIS A 84 8.29 -5.78 6.23
CA HIS A 84 8.66 -5.69 4.83
C HIS A 84 8.82 -4.22 4.38
N ALA A 85 7.86 -3.35 4.69
CA ALA A 85 7.94 -1.94 4.35
C ALA A 85 9.11 -1.26 5.06
N GLU A 86 9.33 -1.54 6.34
CA GLU A 86 10.46 -1.03 7.12
C GLU A 86 11.81 -1.45 6.49
N ALA A 87 12.00 -2.74 6.22
CA ALA A 87 13.25 -3.27 5.67
C ALA A 87 13.50 -2.79 4.23
N THR A 88 12.44 -2.62 3.44
CA THR A 88 12.55 -2.17 2.05
C THR A 88 12.46 -0.65 1.91
N THR A 89 12.26 0.09 3.00
CA THR A 89 11.84 1.52 3.02
C THR A 89 10.73 1.77 1.98
N GLY A 90 9.86 0.78 1.80
CA GLY A 90 8.70 0.84 0.93
C GLY A 90 7.59 1.61 1.62
N VAL A 91 6.60 2.04 0.85
CA VAL A 91 5.42 2.69 1.42
C VAL A 91 4.53 1.63 2.04
N ASP A 92 4.23 1.80 3.33
CA ASP A 92 3.26 0.98 4.04
C ASP A 92 1.86 1.59 3.93
N LEU A 93 0.95 0.86 3.29
CA LEU A 93 -0.45 1.28 3.16
C LEU A 93 -1.39 0.41 4.00
N GLN A 94 -0.88 -0.68 4.58
CA GLN A 94 -1.68 -1.68 5.29
C GLN A 94 -1.91 -1.27 6.73
N VAL A 95 -0.83 -0.98 7.45
CA VAL A 95 -0.92 -0.55 8.86
C VAL A 95 -1.73 0.74 8.98
N PRO A 96 -1.49 1.79 8.16
CA PRO A 96 -2.34 2.99 8.20
C PRO A 96 -3.82 2.69 7.96
N ALA A 97 -4.15 1.84 6.97
CA ALA A 97 -5.54 1.49 6.68
C ALA A 97 -6.22 0.74 7.83
N ILE A 98 -5.53 -0.21 8.47
CA ILE A 98 -6.06 -0.94 9.64
C ILE A 98 -6.27 0.01 10.83
N LEU A 99 -5.28 0.86 11.14
CA LEU A 99 -5.38 1.80 12.26
C LEU A 99 -6.50 2.83 12.01
N GLU A 100 -6.67 3.27 10.77
CA GLU A 100 -7.74 4.18 10.41
C GLU A 100 -9.12 3.52 10.53
N PHE A 101 -9.26 2.25 10.15
CA PHE A 101 -10.48 1.47 10.41
C PHE A 101 -10.82 1.43 11.90
N LEU A 102 -9.85 1.10 12.76
CA LEU A 102 -10.06 1.07 14.21
C LEU A 102 -10.52 2.44 14.72
N ARG A 103 -9.81 3.51 14.32
CA ARG A 103 -10.11 4.87 14.72
C ARG A 103 -11.52 5.29 14.33
N ARG A 104 -11.94 5.07 13.08
CA ARG A 104 -13.28 5.43 12.58
C ARG A 104 -14.41 4.68 13.29
N ASN A 105 -14.13 3.49 13.79
CA ASN A 105 -15.11 2.66 14.48
C ASN A 105 -15.04 2.77 16.02
N GLY A 106 -14.26 3.72 16.55
CA GLY A 106 -14.11 3.91 18.00
C GLY A 106 -13.40 2.74 18.70
N LEU A 107 -12.68 1.91 17.94
CA LEU A 107 -11.93 0.77 18.43
C LEU A 107 -10.48 1.15 18.69
N ARG A 108 -9.83 0.41 19.59
CA ARG A 108 -8.41 0.57 19.90
C ARG A 108 -7.79 -0.80 20.11
N LEU A 109 -6.50 -0.89 19.86
CA LEU A 109 -5.68 -2.04 20.24
C LEU A 109 -5.55 -2.07 21.78
N GLN A 110 -5.74 -3.25 22.38
CA GLN A 110 -5.84 -3.45 23.83
C GLN A 110 -4.86 -4.49 24.37
N GLY A 111 -4.14 -5.18 23.49
CA GLY A 111 -3.17 -6.18 23.88
C GLY A 111 -1.80 -5.62 24.25
N SER A 112 -0.81 -6.50 24.28
CA SER A 112 0.56 -6.21 24.73
C SER A 112 1.64 -6.50 23.68
N GLU A 113 1.27 -7.12 22.56
CA GLU A 113 2.20 -7.61 21.54
C GLU A 113 2.37 -6.63 20.39
N VAL A 114 3.57 -6.61 19.81
CA VAL A 114 3.79 -5.95 18.52
C VAL A 114 3.43 -6.97 17.44
N VAL A 115 2.40 -6.68 16.64
CA VAL A 115 1.94 -7.58 15.58
C VAL A 115 2.45 -7.08 14.23
N ASP A 116 3.22 -7.91 13.56
CA ASP A 116 3.67 -7.67 12.19
C ASP A 116 2.57 -8.07 11.22
N ILE A 117 2.22 -7.18 10.30
CA ILE A 117 1.31 -7.46 9.20
C ILE A 117 2.12 -8.08 8.06
N GLY A 118 1.78 -9.33 7.72
CA GLY A 118 2.51 -10.14 6.75
C GLY A 118 3.65 -10.96 7.35
N THR A 119 4.56 -11.38 6.47
CA THR A 119 5.75 -12.14 6.83
C THR A 119 7.00 -11.43 6.32
N TRP A 120 8.10 -11.56 7.05
CA TRP A 120 9.42 -11.11 6.61
C TRP A 120 10.43 -12.25 6.82
N ASP A 121 11.16 -12.58 5.76
CA ASP A 121 12.11 -13.71 5.74
C ASP A 121 11.50 -15.04 6.24
N GLY A 122 10.25 -15.29 5.87
CA GLY A 122 9.50 -16.48 6.29
C GLY A 122 8.99 -16.46 7.74
N GLN A 123 9.27 -15.40 8.50
CA GLN A 123 8.84 -15.26 9.88
C GLN A 123 7.60 -14.36 10.01
N CYS A 124 6.74 -14.66 10.98
CA CYS A 124 5.64 -13.81 11.44
C CYS A 124 5.64 -13.76 12.96
N SER A 125 5.29 -12.63 13.54
CA SER A 125 5.09 -12.53 15.00
C SER A 125 3.81 -13.24 15.46
N HIS A 126 2.72 -13.13 14.70
CA HIS A 126 1.44 -13.77 15.06
C HIS A 126 0.67 -14.25 13.83
N PRO A 127 -0.10 -15.38 13.91
CA PRO A 127 -0.96 -15.85 12.82
C PRO A 127 -1.95 -14.81 12.27
N ILE A 128 -2.45 -13.90 13.12
CA ILE A 128 -3.32 -12.81 12.66
C ILE A 128 -2.62 -11.92 11.62
N GLY A 129 -1.32 -11.69 11.80
CA GLY A 129 -0.50 -10.89 10.89
C GLY A 129 -0.47 -11.45 9.49
N VAL A 130 -0.41 -12.78 9.37
CA VAL A 130 -0.49 -13.50 8.10
C VAL A 130 -1.87 -13.35 7.46
N ARG A 131 -2.96 -13.46 8.24
CA ARG A 131 -4.32 -13.30 7.70
C ARG A 131 -4.64 -11.89 7.26
N LEU A 132 -4.02 -10.89 7.90
CA LEU A 132 -4.14 -9.48 7.54
C LEU A 132 -3.12 -9.01 6.50
N SER A 133 -2.27 -9.93 6.01
CA SER A 133 -1.29 -9.68 4.95
C SER A 133 -1.96 -9.22 3.66
N PRO A 134 -1.32 -8.36 2.85
CA PRO A 134 -1.80 -7.99 1.51
C PRO A 134 -1.85 -9.19 0.56
N LEU A 135 -1.15 -10.29 0.91
CA LEU A 135 -1.21 -11.57 0.21
C LEU A 135 -2.53 -12.32 0.45
N THR A 136 -3.29 -11.94 1.49
CA THR A 136 -4.52 -12.61 1.90
C THR A 136 -5.75 -11.70 1.77
N ILE A 137 -5.61 -10.41 2.06
CA ILE A 137 -6.69 -9.43 1.96
C ILE A 137 -7.12 -9.26 0.49
N GLN A 138 -8.41 -9.48 0.23
CA GLN A 138 -9.02 -9.25 -1.08
C GLN A 138 -9.13 -7.75 -1.37
N CYS A 139 -8.85 -7.35 -2.61
CA CYS A 139 -9.00 -5.97 -3.05
C CYS A 139 -10.49 -5.62 -3.25
N ALA A 140 -11.02 -4.64 -2.51
CA ALA A 140 -12.43 -4.25 -2.56
C ALA A 140 -12.91 -3.87 -3.98
N ILE A 141 -12.07 -3.17 -4.76
CA ILE A 141 -12.42 -2.74 -6.12
C ILE A 141 -12.18 -3.83 -7.19
N LYS A 142 -11.44 -4.88 -6.85
CA LYS A 142 -11.20 -6.06 -7.71
C LYS A 142 -11.20 -7.34 -6.85
N PRO A 143 -12.37 -7.85 -6.39
CA PRO A 143 -12.43 -8.92 -5.37
C PRO A 143 -11.81 -10.26 -5.76
N LYS A 144 -11.55 -10.47 -7.05
CA LYS A 144 -10.87 -11.67 -7.57
C LYS A 144 -9.36 -11.68 -7.35
N MET A 145 -8.78 -10.59 -6.85
CA MET A 145 -7.35 -10.46 -6.57
C MET A 145 -7.10 -9.99 -5.14
N THR A 146 -5.93 -10.31 -4.63
CA THR A 146 -5.43 -9.82 -3.34
C THR A 146 -4.88 -8.41 -3.50
N LEU A 147 -4.71 -7.67 -2.39
CA LEU A 147 -4.08 -6.35 -2.41
C LEU A 147 -2.67 -6.38 -3.00
N GLU A 148 -1.88 -7.41 -2.71
CA GLU A 148 -0.53 -7.57 -3.31
C GLU A 148 -0.62 -7.75 -4.82
N SER A 149 -1.51 -8.61 -5.31
CA SER A 149 -1.69 -8.84 -6.74
C SER A 149 -2.17 -7.58 -7.45
N PHE A 150 -3.14 -6.87 -6.85
CA PHE A 150 -3.61 -5.58 -7.33
C PHE A 150 -2.47 -4.58 -7.43
N TRP A 151 -1.64 -4.48 -6.38
CA TRP A 151 -0.51 -3.57 -6.35
C TRP A 151 0.47 -3.87 -7.49
N GLN A 152 0.93 -5.12 -7.62
CA GLN A 152 1.89 -5.48 -8.67
C GLN A 152 1.36 -5.21 -10.08
N GLU A 153 0.06 -5.38 -10.30
CA GLU A 153 -0.56 -5.19 -11.62
C GLU A 153 -0.83 -3.72 -11.96
N LYS A 154 -1.25 -2.91 -10.99
CA LYS A 154 -1.73 -1.53 -11.22
C LYS A 154 -0.67 -0.46 -10.99
N LYS A 155 0.43 -0.78 -10.30
CA LYS A 155 1.49 0.19 -9.99
C LYS A 155 2.04 0.85 -11.25
N CYS A 156 2.07 2.18 -11.25
CA CYS A 156 2.60 2.98 -12.35
C CYS A 156 3.43 4.15 -11.83
N LEU A 157 4.24 4.72 -12.72
CA LEU A 157 4.92 6.00 -12.56
C LEU A 157 4.18 7.04 -13.38
N ALA A 158 3.84 8.16 -12.76
CA ALA A 158 3.28 9.32 -13.42
C ALA A 158 4.15 10.56 -13.19
N VAL A 159 4.04 11.51 -14.11
CA VAL A 159 4.67 12.83 -14.03
C VAL A 159 3.58 13.89 -14.03
N TYR A 160 3.75 14.94 -13.24
CA TYR A 160 2.82 16.06 -13.27
C TYR A 160 3.21 16.99 -14.41
N VAL A 161 2.32 17.16 -15.38
CA VAL A 161 2.54 18.05 -16.52
C VAL A 161 1.79 19.34 -16.22
N ASP A 162 2.53 20.41 -15.95
CA ASP A 162 1.98 21.75 -15.93
C ASP A 162 1.65 22.17 -17.36
N GLY A 163 0.57 22.94 -17.54
CA GLY A 163 0.03 23.29 -18.86
C GLY A 163 0.94 24.15 -19.76
N GLU A 164 2.18 24.41 -19.37
CA GLU A 164 3.18 25.13 -20.16
C GLU A 164 4.27 24.15 -20.57
N GLY A 165 4.42 23.98 -21.88
CA GLY A 165 5.26 22.97 -22.52
C GLY A 165 6.68 22.91 -21.96
N ASN A 166 6.95 21.88 -21.16
CA ASN A 166 8.29 21.41 -20.93
C ASN A 166 8.48 20.17 -21.80
N GLU A 167 8.89 20.39 -23.05
CA GLU A 167 9.48 19.32 -23.85
C GLU A 167 10.73 18.82 -23.11
N PRO A 168 10.87 17.50 -22.85
CA PRO A 168 12.09 16.97 -22.29
C PRO A 168 13.23 17.20 -23.28
N ARG A 169 14.25 17.95 -22.86
CA ARG A 169 15.54 18.07 -23.57
C ARG A 169 16.36 16.79 -23.47
#